data_AF-A0A2W7B2T7-F1
#
_entry.id   AF-A0A2W7B2T7-F1
#
_cell.length_a   1.000
_cell.length_b   1.000
_cell.length_c   1.000
_cell.angle_alpha   90.00
_cell.angle_beta   90.00
_cell.angle_gamma   90.00
#
_symmetry.space_group_name_H-M   'P 1'
#
loop_
_entity.id
_entity.type
_entity.pdbx_description
1 polymer ?
#
loop_
_entity_poly.entity_id
_entity_poly.type
_entity_poly.pdbx_seq_one_letter_code
_entity_poly.pdbx_strand_id
1 'polypeptide(L)' 'MPDYRRVYTLGGAIFLTLVAFNRRPISAEPDNVKRLRRAAIAVKAEMPLGLRGRSWRLGELMRWWAVPTLLD' A
#
# COMPACT_ATOMS: atom_id res chain seq x y z
N MET A 1 -17.67 -6.10 1.78
CA MET A 1 -17.90 -5.21 2.95
C MET A 1 -18.88 -4.15 2.52
N PRO A 2 -20.19 -4.39 2.70
CA PRO A 2 -21.21 -3.48 2.17
C PRO A 2 -21.21 -2.11 2.86
N ASP A 3 -20.82 -2.03 4.14
CA ASP A 3 -20.95 -0.79 4.94
C ASP A 3 -19.62 -0.05 5.18
N TYR A 4 -18.57 -0.38 4.43
CA TYR A 4 -17.29 0.34 4.57
C TYR A 4 -17.40 1.75 3.98
N ARG A 5 -17.18 2.77 4.82
CA ARG A 5 -17.09 4.17 4.40
C ARG A 5 -15.65 4.68 4.49
N ARG A 6 -15.16 5.25 3.40
CA ARG A 6 -13.86 5.93 3.37
C ARG A 6 -13.97 7.27 4.10
N VAL A 7 -13.02 7.52 5.00
CA VAL A 7 -12.86 8.82 5.66
C VAL A 7 -11.74 9.57 4.93
N TYR A 8 -12.06 10.75 4.42
CA TYR A 8 -11.13 11.61 3.70
C TYR A 8 -10.74 12.78 4.59
N THR A 9 -9.64 12.63 5.33
CA THR A 9 -9.09 13.70 6.17
C THR A 9 -7.80 14.20 5.55
N LEU A 10 -7.72 15.50 5.27
CA LEU A 10 -6.52 16.14 4.75
C LEU A 10 -5.36 15.99 5.74
N GLY A 11 -4.18 15.59 5.26
CA GLY A 11 -3.01 15.35 6.13
C GLY A 11 -3.15 14.17 7.11
N GLY A 12 -4.25 13.42 7.05
CA GLY A 12 -4.48 12.26 7.90
C GLY A 12 -3.57 11.08 7.52
N ALA A 13 -3.04 10.36 8.51
CA ALA A 13 -2.35 9.11 8.24
C ALA A 13 -3.37 7.99 8.02
N ILE A 14 -3.26 7.29 6.89
CA ILE A 14 -4.06 6.10 6.59
C ILE A 14 -3.21 4.84 6.67
N PHE A 15 -3.80 3.80 7.26
CA PHE A 15 -3.27 2.46 7.25
C PHE A 15 -4.00 1.62 6.21
N LEU A 16 -3.26 1.07 5.25
CA LEU A 16 -3.80 0.24 4.19
C LEU A 16 -3.29 -1.19 4.33
N THR A 17 -4.23 -2.14 4.19
CA THR A 17 -3.92 -3.56 4.10
C THR A 17 -4.28 -4.05 2.71
N LEU A 18 -3.28 -4.56 2.00
CA LEU A 18 -3.46 -5.23 0.71
C LEU A 18 -3.35 -6.74 0.92
N VAL A 19 -4.29 -7.49 0.35
CA VAL A 19 -4.30 -8.96 0.39
C VAL A 19 -4.34 -9.46 -1.04
N ALA A 20 -3.55 -10.50 -1.33
CA ALA A 20 -3.58 -11.16 -2.62
C ALA A 20 -4.97 -11.75 -2.91
N PHE A 21 -5.38 -11.73 -4.18
CA PHE A 21 -6.58 -12.43 -4.60
C PHE A 21 -6.48 -13.92 -4.23
N ASN A 22 -7.54 -14.45 -3.61
CA ASN A 22 -7.58 -15.81 -3.08
C ASN A 22 -6.44 -16.15 -2.09
N ARG A 23 -5.91 -15.15 -1.38
CA ARG A 23 -4.82 -15.30 -0.39
C ARG A 23 -3.59 -16.04 -0.91
N ARG A 24 -3.36 -16.00 -2.22
CA ARG A 24 -2.19 -16.67 -2.80
C ARG A 24 -0.91 -15.98 -2.33
N PRO A 25 0.12 -16.72 -1.93
CA PRO A 25 1.35 -16.12 -1.43
C PRO A 25 2.13 -15.48 -2.58
N ILE A 26 1.90 -14.19 -2.83
CA ILE A 26 2.62 -13.41 -3.85
C ILE A 26 4.13 -13.39 -3.55
N SER A 27 4.52 -13.55 -2.28
CA SER A 27 5.92 -13.64 -1.85
C SER A 27 6.60 -14.98 -2.14
N ALA A 28 5.87 -16.00 -2.60
CA ALA A 28 6.47 -17.27 -2.99
C ALA A 28 7.37 -17.12 -4.23
N GLU A 29 7.08 -16.14 -5.09
CA GLU A 29 7.89 -15.79 -6.25
C GLU A 29 8.62 -14.46 -6.01
N PRO A 30 9.95 -14.46 -5.82
CA PRO A 30 10.72 -13.26 -5.52
C PRO A 30 10.55 -12.13 -6.54
N ASP A 31 10.33 -12.46 -7.82
CA ASP A 31 10.14 -11.46 -8.86
C ASP A 31 8.81 -10.71 -8.73
N ASN A 32 7.78 -11.33 -8.18
CA ASN A 32 6.52 -10.65 -7.89
C ASN A 32 6.70 -9.60 -6.79
N VAL A 33 7.55 -9.87 -5.79
CA VAL A 33 7.91 -8.87 -4.76
C VAL A 33 8.65 -7.68 -5.38
N LYS A 34 9.56 -7.92 -6.32
CA LYS A 34 10.27 -6.85 -7.05
C LYS A 34 9.30 -6.00 -7.88
N ARG A 35 8.38 -6.63 -8.62
CA ARG A 35 7.35 -5.94 -9.41
C ARG A 35 6.45 -5.08 -8.53
N LEU A 36 5.99 -5.62 -7.41
CA LEU A 36 5.14 -4.90 -6.45
C LEU A 36 5.88 -3.71 -5.84
N ARG A 37 7.17 -3.83 -5.54
CA ARG A 37 8.02 -2.71 -5.09
C ARG A 37 8.19 -1.64 -6.16
N ARG A 38 8.33 -2.01 -7.43
CA ARG A 38 8.44 -1.04 -8.55
C ARG A 38 7.14 -0.28 -8.75
N ALA A 39 6.01 -0.97 -8.82
CA ALA A 39 4.69 -0.35 -8.92
C ALA A 39 4.45 0.62 -7.76
N ALA A 40 4.83 0.21 -6.55
CA ALA A 40 4.75 1.02 -5.35
C ALA A 40 5.58 2.31 -5.39
N ILE A 41 6.74 2.29 -6.05
CA ILE A 41 7.59 3.47 -6.23
C ILE A 41 7.02 4.37 -7.32
N ALA A 42 6.54 3.79 -8.43
CA ALA A 42 5.91 4.54 -9.52
C ALA A 42 4.69 5.33 -9.02
N VAL A 43 3.78 4.69 -8.28
CA VAL A 43 2.62 5.37 -7.69
C VAL A 43 3.02 6.48 -6.72
N LYS A 44 4.13 6.32 -5.97
CA LYS A 44 4.66 7.37 -5.10
C LYS A 44 5.24 8.56 -5.89
N ALA A 45 5.81 8.30 -7.07
CA ALA A 45 6.34 9.36 -7.92
C ALA A 45 5.21 10.16 -8.59
N GLU A 46 4.13 9.48 -8.99
CA GLU A 46 2.96 10.10 -9.62
C GLU A 46 2.03 10.79 -8.61
N MET A 47 1.97 10.29 -7.38
CA MET A 47 1.15 10.85 -6.31
C MET A 47 2.04 11.23 -5.12
N PRO A 48 2.09 12.51 -4.68
CA PRO A 48 2.90 12.97 -3.56
C PRO A 48 2.35 12.48 -2.20
N LEU A 49 2.35 11.18 -2.02
CA LEU A 49 1.99 10.51 -0.79
C LEU A 49 3.25 10.46 0.08
N GLY A 50 3.19 11.10 1.24
CA GLY A 50 4.14 10.96 2.34
C GLY A 50 4.09 9.55 2.92
N LEU A 51 4.68 8.58 2.20
CA LEU A 51 4.82 7.20 2.67
C LEU A 51 5.89 7.16 3.77
N ARG A 52 5.46 7.08 5.04
CA ARG A 52 6.37 7.03 6.21
C ARG A 52 6.93 5.64 6.50
N GLY A 53 6.25 4.57 6.09
CA GLY A 53 6.70 3.21 6.42
C GLY A 53 6.00 2.13 5.61
N ARG A 54 6.76 1.09 5.27
CA ARG A 54 6.26 -0.13 4.61
C ARG A 54 6.85 -1.33 5.33
N SER A 55 5.99 -2.25 5.75
CA SER A 55 6.41 -3.53 6.32
C SER A 55 5.80 -4.65 5.48
N TRP A 56 6.65 -5.58 5.05
CA TRP A 56 6.24 -6.82 4.42
C TRP A 56 6.31 -7.90 5.49
N ARG A 57 5.20 -8.59 5.74
CA ARG A 57 5.20 -9.83 6.53
C ARG A 57 5.00 -10.99 5.55
N LEU A 58 5.93 -11.94 5.58
CA LEU A 58 5.91 -13.14 4.76
C LEU A 58 4.56 -13.86 4.91
N GLY A 59 3.93 -14.24 3.80
CA GLY A 59 2.65 -14.93 3.80
C GLY A 59 1.69 -14.34 2.78
N GLU A 60 0.96 -13.29 3.13
CA GLU A 60 -0.25 -12.94 2.36
C GLU A 60 -0.64 -11.45 2.41
N LEU A 61 0.10 -10.65 3.19
CA LEU A 61 -0.40 -9.35 3.67
C LEU A 61 0.63 -8.24 3.48
N MET A 62 0.26 -7.20 2.73
CA MET A 62 1.07 -6.00 2.56
C MET A 62 0.50 -4.85 3.39
N ARG A 63 1.34 -4.23 4.24
CA ARG A 63 0.92 -3.13 5.13
C ARG A 63 1.66 -1.84 4.79
N TRP A 64 0.89 -0.77 4.67
CA TRP A 64 1.39 0.54 4.26
C TRP A 64 0.86 1.64 5.15
N TRP A 65 1.72 2.62 5.40
CA TRP A 65 1.38 3.89 6.01
C TRP A 65 1.55 4.99 4.97
N ALA A 66 0.46 5.68 4.65
CA ALA A 66 0.49 6.83 3.76
C ALA A 66 -0.11 8.04 4.48
N VAL A 67 0.56 9.18 4.35
CA VAL A 67 -0.01 10.49 4.67
C VAL A 67 -0.19 11.21 3.33
N PRO A 68 -1.40 11.58 2.91
CA PRO A 68 -1.58 12.44 1.75
C PRO A 68 -0.96 13.80 2.08
N THR A 69 0.12 14.15 1.42
CA THR A 69 0.71 15.49 1.45
C THR A 69 0.15 16.26 0.27
N LEU A 70 -0.30 17.49 0.51
CA LEU A 70 -0.62 18.43 -0.57
C LEU A 70 0.62 18.62 -1.44
N LEU A 71 0.44 18.55 -2.77
CA LEU A 71 1.23 19.37 -3.68
C LEU A 71 0.94 20.83 -3.30
N ASP A 72 1.99 21.58 -2.96
CA ASP A 72 1.96 23.04 -3.15
C ASP A 72 1.85 23.35 -4.65
#